data_AF-A0A7W3P748-F1
#
_entry.id   AF-A0A7W3P748-F1
#
_cell.length_a   1.000
_cell.length_b   1.000
_cell.length_c   1.000
_cell.angle_alpha   90.00
_cell.angle_beta   90.00
_cell.angle_gamma   90.00
#
_symmetry.space_group_name_H-M   'P 1'
#
loop_
_entity.id
_entity.type
_entity.pdbx_description
1 polymer ?
#
loop_
_entity_poly.entity_id
_entity_poly.type
_entity_poly.pdbx_seq_one_letter_code
_entity_poly.pdbx_strand_id
1 'polypeptide(L)'
;MSVPGTTSRPAAPGTSERRETDRSPARRRQVLGLAATVLLLVAAVVFFLVTPDPDRTTGPGAGGPVAGPVDTTAGPSGAATASSSSTPGPRSGATASSSAGADGTSAPGSPGSGPSGSGPGLTTAGTSVVASPRSDGSWDVVEQVRLTEPTTTLRLAVPRISRLGGDFGGQRATVTDLQASADGQAVLIDRRGSGWQLEAPSAGRDFQLRYVLGGVTVRSVPSTAGRALAALAPLSRPTDGSDDVQVTAVGTDVHSVQCPLLSGDGQLCQQGSGGDRWTTRALPRDEALVVVQFDLPAPQ
;
A
#
# COMPACT_ATOMS: atom_id res chain seq x y z
N MET A 1 -29.48 -52.87 -21.61
CA MET A 1 -28.91 -53.94 -20.78
C MET A 1 -29.01 -53.47 -19.34
N SER A 2 -29.64 -54.25 -18.47
CA SER A 2 -30.01 -53.84 -17.11
C SER A 2 -29.43 -54.83 -16.10
N VAL A 3 -28.78 -54.33 -15.06
CA VAL A 3 -28.43 -55.13 -13.87
C VAL A 3 -28.61 -54.25 -12.61
N PRO A 4 -29.63 -54.50 -11.78
CA PRO A 4 -29.74 -53.89 -10.45
C PRO A 4 -29.01 -54.75 -9.40
N GLY A 5 -28.44 -54.10 -8.38
CA GLY A 5 -27.68 -54.76 -7.32
C GLY A 5 -27.95 -54.16 -5.94
N THR A 6 -29.14 -54.37 -5.40
CA THR A 6 -29.47 -54.06 -3.99
C THR A 6 -29.02 -55.19 -3.07
N THR A 7 -28.23 -54.87 -2.04
CA THR A 7 -27.99 -55.78 -0.91
C THR A 7 -28.16 -55.04 0.41
N SER A 8 -29.10 -55.51 1.24
CA SER A 8 -29.49 -54.90 2.52
C SER A 8 -29.14 -55.84 3.68
N ARG A 9 -28.54 -55.31 4.76
CA ARG A 9 -28.45 -55.97 6.08
C ARG A 9 -27.88 -55.02 7.17
N PRO A 10 -28.06 -55.31 8.48
CA PRO A 10 -29.32 -55.13 9.20
C PRO A 10 -29.18 -54.16 10.40
N ALA A 11 -30.32 -53.74 10.96
CA ALA A 11 -30.35 -53.12 12.29
C ALA A 11 -30.26 -54.18 13.40
N ALA A 12 -29.69 -53.81 14.56
CA ALA A 12 -29.83 -54.52 15.83
C ALA A 12 -29.95 -53.50 16.99
N PRO A 13 -30.84 -53.71 17.98
CA PRO A 13 -31.10 -52.75 19.04
C PRO A 13 -30.22 -52.99 20.29
N GLY A 14 -30.03 -51.95 21.09
CA GLY A 14 -29.31 -52.02 22.36
C GLY A 14 -29.68 -50.88 23.30
N THR A 15 -30.74 -51.07 24.09
CA THR A 15 -31.15 -50.14 25.16
C THR A 15 -30.26 -50.28 26.40
N SER A 16 -29.85 -49.16 26.99
CA SER A 16 -29.75 -49.05 28.45
C SER A 16 -29.78 -47.60 28.92
N GLU A 17 -30.57 -47.34 29.95
CA GLU A 17 -30.55 -46.07 30.66
C GLU A 17 -29.27 -45.95 31.49
N ARG A 18 -28.65 -44.76 31.51
CA ARG A 18 -27.90 -44.32 32.69
C ARG A 18 -28.18 -42.85 33.00
N ARG A 19 -29.04 -42.66 33.99
CA ARG A 19 -29.47 -41.37 34.53
C ARG A 19 -28.39 -40.83 35.45
N GLU A 20 -27.38 -40.16 34.89
CA GLU A 20 -26.28 -39.58 35.65
C GLU A 20 -26.35 -38.05 35.57
N THR A 21 -26.91 -37.43 36.62
CA THR A 21 -27.00 -35.97 36.77
C THR A 21 -25.63 -35.35 37.06
N ASP A 22 -24.77 -35.34 36.05
CA ASP A 22 -23.51 -34.60 36.11
C ASP A 22 -23.80 -33.09 36.08
N ARG A 23 -23.50 -32.41 37.20
CA ARG A 23 -23.57 -30.95 37.32
C ARG A 23 -22.36 -30.33 36.63
N SER A 24 -22.40 -30.40 35.30
CA SER A 24 -21.29 -30.04 34.42
C SER A 24 -20.70 -28.65 34.75
N PRO A 25 -19.41 -28.55 35.09
CA PRO A 25 -18.77 -27.28 35.49
C PRO A 25 -18.74 -26.23 34.37
N ALA A 26 -19.05 -26.62 33.13
CA ALA A 26 -19.21 -25.72 31.99
C ALA A 26 -20.24 -24.60 32.24
N ARG A 27 -21.39 -24.89 32.87
CA ARG A 27 -22.42 -23.86 33.13
C ARG A 27 -21.95 -22.75 34.09
N ARG A 28 -21.07 -23.05 35.05
CA ARG A 28 -20.50 -22.01 35.93
C ARG A 28 -19.60 -21.02 35.18
N ARG A 29 -18.85 -21.49 34.18
CA ARG A 29 -17.99 -20.62 33.34
C ARG A 29 -18.82 -19.71 32.44
N GLN A 30 -19.90 -20.22 31.84
CA GLN A 30 -20.85 -19.39 31.07
C GLN A 30 -21.50 -18.28 31.91
N VAL A 31 -21.94 -18.59 33.14
CA VAL A 31 -22.58 -17.57 34.01
C VAL A 31 -21.58 -16.50 34.46
N LEU A 32 -20.33 -16.85 34.78
CA LEU A 32 -19.30 -15.85 35.08
C LEU A 32 -18.98 -14.94 33.89
N GLY A 33 -18.85 -15.51 32.68
CA GLY A 33 -18.58 -14.72 31.48
C GLY A 33 -19.68 -13.69 31.20
N LEU A 34 -20.94 -14.10 31.30
CA LEU A 34 -22.09 -13.22 31.05
C LEU A 34 -22.18 -12.09 32.10
N ALA A 35 -21.90 -12.38 33.38
CA ALA A 35 -21.82 -11.37 34.43
C ALA A 35 -20.70 -10.34 34.19
N ALA A 36 -19.53 -10.78 33.73
CA ALA A 36 -18.42 -9.88 33.41
C ALA A 36 -18.75 -8.94 32.23
N THR A 37 -19.38 -9.45 31.18
CA THR A 37 -19.80 -8.64 30.02
C THR A 37 -20.85 -7.59 30.41
N VAL A 38 -21.82 -7.95 31.26
CA VAL A 38 -22.83 -6.99 31.76
C VAL A 38 -22.18 -5.89 32.61
N LEU A 39 -21.22 -6.24 33.48
CA LEU A 39 -20.48 -5.26 34.28
C LEU A 39 -19.70 -4.27 33.41
N LEU A 40 -19.06 -4.76 32.35
CA LEU A 40 -18.31 -3.94 31.38
C LEU A 40 -19.22 -2.98 30.60
N LEU A 41 -20.40 -3.44 30.18
CA LEU A 41 -21.40 -2.60 29.51
C LEU A 41 -21.94 -1.52 30.44
N VAL A 42 -22.24 -1.84 31.70
CA VAL A 42 -22.67 -0.85 32.69
C VAL A 42 -21.58 0.19 32.95
N ALA A 43 -20.31 -0.23 33.07
CA ALA A 43 -19.19 0.69 33.23
C ALA A 43 -19.02 1.63 32.03
N ALA A 44 -19.16 1.11 30.79
CA ALA A 44 -19.11 1.92 29.58
C ALA A 44 -20.26 2.95 29.50
N VAL A 45 -21.49 2.56 29.86
CA VAL A 45 -22.64 3.48 29.89
C VAL A 45 -22.44 4.57 30.96
N VAL A 46 -21.96 4.22 32.15
CA VAL A 46 -21.63 5.21 33.19
C VAL A 46 -20.54 6.17 32.72
N PHE A 47 -19.51 5.68 32.02
CA PHE A 47 -18.47 6.54 31.47
C PHE A 47 -19.05 7.55 30.48
N PHE A 48 -19.85 7.10 29.50
CA PHE A 48 -20.50 7.99 28.51
C PHE A 48 -21.52 8.98 29.12
N LEU A 49 -22.15 8.65 30.24
CA LEU A 49 -23.07 9.55 30.94
C LEU A 49 -22.38 10.55 31.89
N VAL A 50 -21.12 10.30 32.27
CA VAL A 50 -20.36 11.12 33.23
C VAL A 50 -19.27 11.96 32.56
N THR A 51 -18.79 11.60 31.37
CA THR A 51 -17.92 12.47 30.57
C THR A 51 -18.69 13.72 30.12
N PRO A 52 -18.28 14.94 30.53
CA PRO A 52 -18.91 16.17 30.04
C PRO A 52 -18.66 16.32 28.54
N ASP A 53 -19.64 16.87 27.81
CA ASP A 53 -19.45 17.28 26.43
C ASP A 53 -18.26 18.24 26.31
N PRO A 54 -17.27 17.98 25.43
CA PRO A 54 -16.26 18.96 25.09
C PRO A 54 -16.89 20.03 24.18
N ASP A 55 -17.48 21.06 24.81
CA ASP A 55 -18.06 22.23 24.15
C ASP A 55 -17.12 22.78 23.05
N ARG A 56 -17.61 22.94 21.82
CA ARG A 56 -18.30 24.16 21.36
C ARG A 56 -17.57 25.47 21.73
N THR A 57 -16.38 25.66 21.17
CA THR A 57 -15.80 27.01 21.05
C THR A 57 -16.54 27.84 19.98
N THR A 58 -17.72 28.35 20.31
CA THR A 58 -18.38 29.41 19.54
C THR A 58 -17.72 30.76 19.83
N GLY A 59 -17.12 31.38 18.82
CA GLY A 59 -16.55 32.72 18.91
C GLY A 59 -17.14 33.70 17.89
N PRO A 60 -18.11 34.55 18.28
CA PRO A 60 -18.50 35.72 17.50
C PRO A 60 -17.72 36.96 17.99
N GLY A 61 -16.95 37.59 17.11
CA GLY A 61 -16.15 38.78 17.46
C GLY A 61 -15.95 39.70 16.25
N ALA A 62 -16.87 40.64 16.07
CA ALA A 62 -16.77 41.69 15.06
C ALA A 62 -16.50 43.06 15.74
N GLY A 63 -15.57 43.84 15.18
CA GLY A 63 -15.27 45.21 15.62
C GLY A 63 -13.81 45.60 15.43
N GLY A 64 -13.52 46.56 14.53
CA GLY A 64 -12.17 47.16 14.33
C GLY A 64 -11.92 48.34 15.30
N PRO A 65 -11.21 49.43 14.90
CA PRO A 65 -10.65 49.74 13.57
C PRO A 65 -9.30 50.54 13.56
N VAL A 66 -8.92 51.11 12.39
CA VAL A 66 -8.04 52.31 12.15
C VAL A 66 -6.49 52.19 12.12
N ALA A 67 -5.98 52.38 10.89
CA ALA A 67 -4.83 53.19 10.39
C ALA A 67 -3.40 53.16 10.99
N GLY A 68 -2.43 53.19 10.05
CA GLY A 68 -1.05 53.67 10.26
C GLY A 68 -0.08 53.25 9.14
N PRO A 69 0.40 54.16 8.26
CA PRO A 69 1.43 53.86 7.26
C PRO A 69 2.84 54.12 7.82
N VAL A 70 3.84 53.36 7.36
CA VAL A 70 5.25 53.72 7.55
C VAL A 70 6.07 53.34 6.32
N ASP A 71 6.50 54.36 5.57
CA ASP A 71 7.59 54.26 4.61
C ASP A 71 8.92 54.00 5.35
N THR A 72 9.84 53.26 4.74
CA THR A 72 11.27 53.41 5.03
C THR A 72 12.09 53.23 3.74
N THR A 73 13.02 54.17 3.53
CA THR A 73 13.69 54.46 2.26
C THR A 73 15.14 53.97 2.22
N ALA A 74 15.63 53.57 1.03
CA ALA A 74 17.04 53.34 0.64
C ALA A 74 17.81 52.24 1.41
N GLY A 75 18.77 51.48 0.84
CA GLY A 75 19.77 51.81 -0.20
C GLY A 75 21.12 52.10 0.48
N PRO A 76 22.26 51.51 0.06
CA PRO A 76 22.80 51.78 -1.28
C PRO A 76 23.55 50.63 -1.98
N SER A 77 24.07 50.97 -3.16
CA SER A 77 24.81 50.19 -4.15
C SER A 77 26.10 49.49 -3.70
N GLY A 78 26.42 48.38 -4.36
CA GLY A 78 27.78 47.88 -4.59
C GLY A 78 27.90 47.35 -6.02
N ALA A 79 28.90 47.80 -6.79
CA ALA A 79 29.09 47.46 -8.21
C ALA A 79 30.56 47.11 -8.51
N ALA A 80 30.85 46.70 -9.77
CA ALA A 80 32.16 46.32 -10.35
C ALA A 80 32.63 44.87 -10.01
N THR A 81 33.51 44.13 -10.73
CA THR A 81 34.15 44.15 -12.09
C THR A 81 35.06 42.89 -12.19
N ALA A 82 35.35 42.17 -13.29
CA ALA A 82 35.13 42.32 -14.75
C ALA A 82 35.02 40.94 -15.48
N SER A 83 34.94 40.97 -16.82
CA SER A 83 35.02 39.86 -17.79
C SER A 83 36.34 39.06 -17.80
N SER A 84 36.32 37.85 -18.40
CA SER A 84 37.44 37.34 -19.23
C SER A 84 36.97 36.29 -20.24
N SER A 85 37.26 36.53 -21.51
CA SER A 85 36.95 35.68 -22.66
C SER A 85 38.21 35.02 -23.22
N SER A 86 38.19 33.72 -23.54
CA SER A 86 39.28 33.08 -24.29
C SER A 86 38.83 31.91 -25.18
N THR A 87 38.90 32.16 -26.49
CA THR A 87 38.88 31.21 -27.63
C THR A 87 39.89 31.83 -28.60
N PRO A 88 40.92 31.13 -29.14
CA PRO A 88 40.70 30.03 -30.10
C PRO A 88 41.81 28.93 -30.18
N GLY A 89 41.60 27.94 -31.06
CA GLY A 89 42.72 27.18 -31.65
C GLY A 89 42.42 25.71 -32.03
N PRO A 90 42.33 25.36 -33.34
CA PRO A 90 42.26 23.96 -33.77
C PRO A 90 43.67 23.35 -33.93
N ARG A 91 43.79 22.03 -33.74
CA ARG A 91 44.95 21.24 -34.18
C ARG A 91 44.51 19.95 -34.88
N SER A 92 45.05 19.76 -36.09
CA SER A 92 44.90 18.54 -36.90
C SER A 92 46.18 17.72 -36.87
N GLY A 93 46.04 16.39 -37.01
CA GLY A 93 47.14 15.43 -37.18
C GLY A 93 47.53 14.69 -35.89
N ALA A 94 47.82 13.38 -35.93
CA ALA A 94 47.73 12.42 -37.04
C ALA A 94 47.62 10.96 -36.52
N THR A 95 47.20 10.07 -37.41
CA THR A 95 47.27 8.59 -37.40
C THR A 95 48.24 7.89 -36.41
N ALA A 96 47.76 6.84 -35.72
CA ALA A 96 48.23 5.46 -35.96
C ALA A 96 47.41 4.35 -35.25
N SER A 97 47.20 3.27 -36.02
CA SER A 97 46.79 1.88 -35.74
C SER A 97 46.69 1.27 -34.33
N SER A 98 45.58 0.54 -34.15
CA SER A 98 45.49 -0.87 -33.72
C SER A 98 45.92 -1.32 -32.31
N SER A 99 44.91 -1.69 -31.51
CA SER A 99 44.85 -3.03 -30.89
C SER A 99 43.39 -3.46 -30.70
N ALA A 100 43.14 -4.77 -30.80
CA ALA A 100 41.81 -5.32 -30.52
C ALA A 100 41.62 -5.49 -29.01
N GLY A 101 40.55 -4.89 -28.48
CA GLY A 101 40.12 -5.03 -27.09
C GLY A 101 38.60 -5.10 -27.06
N ALA A 102 38.04 -6.29 -27.25
CA ALA A 102 36.60 -6.53 -27.20
C ALA A 102 36.11 -6.69 -25.74
N ASP A 103 36.43 -5.71 -24.89
CA ASP A 103 35.87 -5.63 -23.55
C ASP A 103 34.49 -5.00 -23.65
N GLY A 104 33.47 -5.84 -23.49
CA GLY A 104 32.07 -5.45 -23.54
C GLY A 104 31.74 -4.50 -22.39
N THR A 105 31.76 -3.19 -22.66
CA THR A 105 31.18 -2.18 -21.78
C THR A 105 29.69 -2.48 -21.61
N SER A 106 29.36 -3.16 -20.51
CA SER A 106 27.99 -3.40 -20.09
C SER A 106 27.27 -2.08 -19.95
N ALA A 107 26.31 -1.82 -20.84
CA ALA A 107 25.42 -0.67 -20.73
C ALA A 107 24.72 -0.71 -19.35
N PRO A 108 24.47 0.44 -18.71
CA PRO A 108 23.70 0.49 -17.46
C PRO A 108 22.34 -0.18 -17.72
N GLY A 109 22.02 -1.18 -16.88
CA GLY A 109 20.99 -2.15 -17.20
C GLY A 109 19.63 -1.50 -17.48
N SER A 110 18.97 -1.93 -18.56
CA SER A 110 17.55 -1.65 -18.77
C SER A 110 16.77 -1.97 -17.50
N PRO A 111 15.82 -1.12 -17.08
CA PRO A 111 15.03 -1.37 -15.89
C PRO A 111 14.36 -2.74 -16.03
N GLY A 112 14.53 -3.56 -14.98
CA GLY A 112 14.26 -5.00 -15.04
C GLY A 112 12.89 -5.33 -15.63
N SER A 113 12.85 -6.42 -16.41
CA SER A 113 11.66 -6.97 -17.04
C SER A 113 10.47 -6.88 -16.11
N GLY A 114 9.37 -6.28 -16.59
CA GLY A 114 8.12 -6.19 -15.83
C GLY A 114 7.64 -7.58 -15.40
N PRO A 115 6.80 -7.68 -14.35
CA PRO A 115 6.36 -8.96 -13.80
C PRO A 115 5.75 -9.83 -14.90
N SER A 116 6.43 -10.92 -15.22
CA SER A 116 6.00 -11.94 -16.18
C SER A 116 4.90 -12.78 -15.55
N GLY A 117 3.66 -12.31 -15.70
CA GLY A 117 2.46 -12.96 -15.15
C GLY A 117 1.19 -12.55 -15.90
N SER A 118 0.13 -13.31 -15.66
CA SER A 118 -1.24 -12.96 -16.04
C SER A 118 -2.03 -12.50 -14.81
N GLY A 119 -2.99 -11.60 -15.02
CA GLY A 119 -3.83 -11.07 -13.96
C GLY A 119 -4.35 -9.64 -14.22
N PRO A 120 -5.08 -9.08 -13.23
CA PRO A 120 -5.55 -7.69 -13.26
C PRO A 120 -4.38 -6.72 -13.42
N GLY A 121 -4.49 -5.76 -14.35
CA GLY A 121 -3.44 -4.78 -14.63
C GLY A 121 -2.26 -5.29 -15.46
N LEU A 122 -2.18 -6.60 -15.77
CA LEU A 122 -1.13 -7.20 -16.62
C LEU A 122 -1.70 -7.73 -17.94
N THR A 123 -2.76 -8.54 -17.85
CA THR A 123 -3.43 -9.14 -19.01
C THR A 123 -4.89 -8.72 -19.11
N THR A 124 -5.59 -8.59 -17.98
CA THR A 124 -6.99 -8.15 -17.89
C THR A 124 -7.09 -6.76 -17.27
N ALA A 125 -8.26 -6.11 -17.39
CA ALA A 125 -8.52 -4.86 -16.69
C ALA A 125 -8.36 -5.01 -15.17
N GLY A 126 -7.97 -3.93 -14.49
CA GLY A 126 -7.67 -3.89 -13.06
C GLY A 126 -6.28 -3.33 -12.75
N THR A 127 -5.72 -3.69 -11.60
CA THR A 127 -4.42 -3.17 -11.14
C THR A 127 -3.52 -4.25 -10.55
N SER A 128 -2.26 -4.28 -10.97
CA SER A 128 -1.19 -5.08 -10.38
C SER A 128 -0.24 -4.17 -9.61
N VAL A 129 -0.04 -4.41 -8.32
CA VAL A 129 0.94 -3.73 -7.47
C VAL A 129 2.06 -4.71 -7.16
N VAL A 130 3.30 -4.38 -7.51
CA VAL A 130 4.50 -5.13 -7.12
C VAL A 130 5.35 -4.25 -6.23
N ALA A 131 5.68 -4.72 -5.03
CA ALA A 131 6.40 -3.94 -4.02
C ALA A 131 7.56 -4.73 -3.41
N SER A 132 8.70 -4.08 -3.20
CA SER A 132 9.88 -4.64 -2.52
C SER A 132 10.24 -3.78 -1.30
N PRO A 133 10.53 -4.37 -0.12
CA PRO A 133 10.94 -3.59 1.04
C PRO A 133 12.36 -3.05 0.86
N ARG A 134 12.63 -1.91 1.48
CA ARG A 134 13.95 -1.30 1.62
C ARG A 134 14.40 -1.38 3.09
N SER A 135 15.71 -1.29 3.31
CA SER A 135 16.35 -1.43 4.64
C SER A 135 15.92 -0.38 5.67
N ASP A 136 15.36 0.76 5.22
CA ASP A 136 14.82 1.83 6.06
C ASP A 136 13.32 1.65 6.42
N GLY A 137 12.65 0.64 5.85
CA GLY A 137 11.21 0.42 6.00
C GLY A 137 10.32 1.16 5.00
N SER A 138 10.89 1.86 4.03
CA SER A 138 10.18 2.26 2.81
C SER A 138 10.07 1.09 1.83
N TRP A 139 9.31 1.26 0.75
CA TRP A 139 9.09 0.23 -0.27
C TRP A 139 9.26 0.81 -1.68
N ASP A 140 10.04 0.14 -2.53
CA ASP A 140 10.03 0.42 -3.97
C ASP A 140 8.80 -0.26 -4.58
N VAL A 141 7.95 0.51 -5.28
CA VAL A 141 6.67 0.03 -5.82
C VAL A 141 6.57 0.29 -7.32
N VAL A 142 6.11 -0.73 -8.05
CA VAL A 142 5.66 -0.64 -9.43
C VAL A 142 4.18 -0.99 -9.47
N GLU A 143 3.35 -0.07 -9.93
CA GLU A 143 1.90 -0.28 -10.09
C GLU A 143 1.56 -0.23 -11.59
N GLN A 144 0.85 -1.23 -12.09
CA GLN A 144 0.37 -1.31 -13.47
C GLN A 144 -1.16 -1.34 -13.46
N VAL A 145 -1.77 -0.46 -14.24
CA VAL A 145 -3.21 -0.28 -14.33
C VAL A 145 -3.61 -0.52 -15.79
N ARG A 146 -4.49 -1.49 -16.01
CA ARG A 146 -5.11 -1.73 -17.32
C ARG A 146 -6.57 -1.33 -17.24
N LEU A 147 -6.98 -0.42 -18.12
CA LEU A 147 -8.33 0.10 -18.18
C LEU A 147 -9.18 -0.63 -19.22
N THR A 148 -10.47 -0.75 -18.90
CA THR A 148 -11.52 -1.22 -19.80
C THR A 148 -11.74 -0.24 -20.96
N GLU A 149 -11.64 1.06 -20.69
CA GLU A 149 -11.77 2.14 -21.66
C GLU A 149 -10.51 3.03 -21.69
N PRO A 150 -10.00 3.45 -22.85
CA PRO A 150 -8.86 4.35 -22.92
C PRO A 150 -9.19 5.73 -22.35
N THR A 151 -8.25 6.33 -21.60
CA THR A 151 -8.42 7.67 -21.01
C THR A 151 -7.15 8.49 -21.17
N THR A 152 -7.30 9.82 -21.22
CA THR A 152 -6.19 10.78 -21.07
C THR A 152 -5.90 11.11 -19.60
N THR A 153 -6.78 10.75 -18.66
CA THR A 153 -6.64 11.13 -17.25
C THR A 153 -6.79 9.94 -16.30
N LEU A 154 -5.83 9.81 -15.37
CA LEU A 154 -5.89 8.84 -14.27
C LEU A 154 -5.65 9.57 -12.94
N ARG A 155 -6.55 9.38 -11.97
CA ARG A 155 -6.41 9.97 -10.63
C ARG A 155 -5.60 9.05 -9.72
N LEU A 156 -4.74 9.65 -8.89
CA LEU A 156 -3.94 8.98 -7.89
C LEU A 156 -4.25 9.55 -6.50
N ALA A 157 -4.35 8.68 -5.49
CA ALA A 157 -4.56 9.08 -4.10
C ALA A 157 -3.77 8.19 -3.14
N VAL A 158 -3.09 8.82 -2.17
CA VAL A 158 -2.38 8.12 -1.09
C VAL A 158 -3.34 7.19 -0.33
N PRO A 159 -2.98 5.92 -0.08
CA PRO A 159 -3.86 4.98 0.61
C PRO A 159 -4.09 5.39 2.07
N ARG A 160 -5.35 5.30 2.52
CA ARG A 160 -5.75 5.52 3.91
C ARG A 160 -5.46 4.27 4.74
N ILE A 161 -4.19 4.07 5.09
CA ILE A 161 -3.70 2.92 5.88
C ILE A 161 -4.25 2.89 7.32
N SER A 162 -4.61 4.05 7.87
CA SER A 162 -5.23 4.15 9.21
C SER A 162 -6.57 3.42 9.36
N ARG A 163 -7.21 3.01 8.24
CA ARG A 163 -8.39 2.13 8.24
C ARG A 163 -8.13 0.75 8.86
N LEU A 164 -6.86 0.33 8.97
CA LEU A 164 -6.47 -0.90 9.66
C LEU A 164 -6.57 -0.81 11.19
N GLY A 165 -6.64 0.40 11.75
CA GLY A 165 -6.57 0.61 13.20
C GLY A 165 -5.23 0.15 13.79
N GLY A 166 -5.25 -0.14 15.10
CA GLY A 166 -4.09 -0.66 15.83
C GLY A 166 -2.79 0.11 15.56
N ASP A 167 -1.73 -0.63 15.28
CA ASP A 167 -0.38 -0.13 14.96
C ASP A 167 -0.34 0.90 13.81
N PHE A 168 -1.28 0.80 12.86
CA PHE A 168 -1.36 1.70 11.70
C PHE A 168 -2.21 2.96 11.96
N GLY A 169 -2.91 3.06 13.10
CA GLY A 169 -3.86 4.14 13.35
C GLY A 169 -3.24 5.55 13.31
N GLY A 170 -1.99 5.69 13.75
CA GLY A 170 -1.23 6.94 13.68
C GLY A 170 -0.38 7.13 12.41
N GLN A 171 -0.28 6.10 11.56
CA GLN A 171 0.63 6.10 10.42
C GLN A 171 0.11 6.92 9.24
N ARG A 172 1.03 7.50 8.47
CA ARG A 172 0.73 8.32 7.29
C ARG A 172 1.64 7.92 6.14
N ALA A 173 1.06 7.24 5.16
CA ALA A 173 1.75 6.90 3.93
C ALA A 173 2.25 8.17 3.21
N THR A 174 3.47 8.11 2.68
CA THR A 174 4.09 9.16 1.86
C THR A 174 4.58 8.55 0.55
N VAL A 175 4.52 9.32 -0.52
CA VAL A 175 4.99 8.90 -1.86
C VAL A 175 6.09 9.84 -2.29
N THR A 176 7.26 9.31 -2.63
CA THR A 176 8.36 10.05 -3.26
C THR A 176 8.73 9.40 -4.60
N ASP A 177 9.51 10.13 -5.40
CA ASP A 177 10.10 9.63 -6.65
C ASP A 177 9.08 9.08 -7.66
N LEU A 178 7.85 9.61 -7.62
CA LEU A 178 6.74 9.19 -8.45
C LEU A 178 7.01 9.52 -9.93
N GLN A 179 7.08 8.47 -10.73
CA GLN A 179 7.17 8.50 -12.20
C GLN A 179 5.96 7.76 -12.77
N ALA A 180 5.48 8.22 -13.94
CA ALA A 180 4.32 7.63 -14.60
C ALA A 180 4.49 7.58 -16.12
N SER A 181 3.93 6.54 -16.72
CA SER A 181 3.75 6.40 -18.17
C SER A 181 2.36 5.88 -18.52
N ALA A 182 1.91 6.16 -19.74
CA ALA A 182 0.70 5.62 -20.36
C ALA A 182 1.08 5.08 -21.75
N ASP A 183 0.72 3.83 -22.05
CA ASP A 183 1.07 3.09 -23.27
C ASP A 183 2.57 3.21 -23.63
N GLY A 184 3.44 3.26 -22.61
CA GLY A 184 4.89 3.41 -22.73
C GLY A 184 5.42 4.85 -22.88
N GLN A 185 4.55 5.85 -23.05
CA GLN A 185 4.95 7.27 -23.13
C GLN A 185 4.96 7.91 -21.74
N ALA A 186 5.94 8.78 -21.45
CA ALA A 186 5.99 9.50 -20.18
C ALA A 186 4.80 10.47 -20.02
N VAL A 187 4.26 10.58 -18.80
CA VAL A 187 3.02 11.31 -18.49
C VAL A 187 3.28 12.45 -17.50
N LEU A 188 2.61 13.59 -17.68
CA LEU A 188 2.68 14.71 -16.74
C LEU A 188 1.92 14.38 -15.46
N ILE A 189 2.49 14.76 -14.31
CA ILE A 189 1.98 14.44 -12.98
C ILE A 189 1.63 15.72 -12.23
N ASP A 190 0.35 16.07 -12.26
CA ASP A 190 -0.18 17.24 -11.59
C ASP A 190 -0.57 16.93 -10.15
N ARG A 191 -0.10 17.73 -9.19
CA ARG A 191 -0.58 17.62 -7.80
C ARG A 191 -1.97 18.25 -7.67
N ARG A 192 -2.95 17.47 -7.22
CA ARG A 192 -4.36 17.89 -7.08
C ARG A 192 -4.85 17.56 -5.67
N GLY A 193 -4.94 18.58 -4.81
CA GLY A 193 -5.34 18.43 -3.41
C GLY A 193 -4.40 17.51 -2.63
N SER A 194 -4.94 16.45 -2.03
CA SER A 194 -4.18 15.44 -1.28
C SER A 194 -3.64 14.28 -2.15
N GLY A 195 -3.71 14.39 -3.48
CA GLY A 195 -3.28 13.37 -4.42
C GLY A 195 -2.73 13.99 -5.70
N TRP A 196 -2.82 13.23 -6.79
CA TRP A 196 -2.31 13.63 -8.11
C TRP A 196 -3.30 13.28 -9.22
N GLN A 197 -3.14 13.94 -10.36
CA GLN A 197 -3.78 13.60 -11.62
C GLN A 197 -2.69 13.41 -12.67
N LEU A 198 -2.77 12.30 -13.39
CA LEU A 198 -1.94 12.02 -14.55
C LEU A 198 -2.63 12.56 -15.79
N GLU A 199 -1.90 13.27 -16.64
CA GLU A 199 -2.41 13.83 -17.89
C GLU A 199 -1.59 13.29 -19.07
N ALA A 200 -2.10 12.23 -19.70
CA ALA A 200 -1.48 11.55 -20.82
C ALA A 200 -1.72 12.32 -22.13
N PRO A 201 -0.73 12.37 -23.05
CA PRO A 201 -0.82 13.12 -24.30
C PRO A 201 -1.83 12.53 -25.29
N SER A 202 -2.23 11.28 -25.09
CA SER A 202 -3.20 10.52 -25.89
C SER A 202 -4.03 9.64 -24.95
N ALA A 203 -5.18 9.14 -25.43
CA ALA A 203 -6.02 8.26 -24.63
C ALA A 203 -5.42 6.84 -24.60
N GLY A 204 -4.85 6.45 -23.46
CA GLY A 204 -4.16 5.17 -23.27
C GLY A 204 -4.94 4.19 -22.39
N ARG A 205 -4.58 2.90 -22.45
CA ARG A 205 -5.20 1.83 -21.65
C ARG A 205 -4.30 1.31 -20.54
N ASP A 206 -2.99 1.33 -20.77
CA ASP A 206 -1.98 0.72 -19.89
C ASP A 206 -1.15 1.82 -19.22
N PHE A 207 -1.41 2.08 -17.95
CA PHE A 207 -0.63 3.03 -17.14
C PHE A 207 0.36 2.27 -16.25
N GLN A 208 1.60 2.75 -16.18
CA GLN A 208 2.60 2.25 -15.24
C GLN A 208 3.08 3.38 -14.32
N LEU A 209 3.06 3.13 -13.02
CA LEU A 209 3.60 4.00 -11.98
C LEU A 209 4.84 3.34 -11.37
N ARG A 210 5.84 4.16 -11.01
CA ARG A 210 7.01 3.74 -10.24
C ARG A 210 7.22 4.78 -9.14
N TYR A 211 7.35 4.36 -7.88
CA TYR A 211 7.47 5.28 -6.75
C TYR A 211 8.07 4.59 -5.52
N VAL A 212 8.52 5.40 -4.57
CA VAL A 212 8.90 4.94 -3.22
C VAL A 212 7.76 5.26 -2.26
N LEU A 213 7.33 4.27 -1.49
CA LEU A 213 6.25 4.35 -0.51
C LEU A 213 6.83 4.31 0.92
N GLY A 214 6.79 5.45 1.60
CA GLY A 214 7.22 5.62 2.99
C GLY A 214 6.05 5.71 3.97
N GLY A 215 6.34 5.67 5.28
CA GLY A 215 5.32 5.85 6.33
C GLY A 215 4.22 4.78 6.39
N VAL A 216 4.44 3.64 5.73
CA VAL A 216 3.53 2.48 5.68
C VAL A 216 3.96 1.33 6.59
N THR A 217 5.11 1.43 7.24
CA THR A 217 5.75 0.35 7.99
C THR A 217 5.74 0.64 9.49
N VAL A 218 5.40 -0.37 10.28
CA VAL A 218 5.52 -0.36 11.74
C VAL A 218 6.45 -1.50 12.17
N ARG A 219 7.48 -1.18 12.95
CA ARG A 219 8.32 -2.20 13.61
C ARG A 219 7.56 -2.76 14.80
N SER A 220 7.50 -4.09 14.91
CA SER A 220 6.93 -4.76 16.08
C SER A 220 7.87 -4.58 17.27
N VAL A 221 7.45 -3.86 18.30
CA VAL A 221 8.24 -3.63 19.52
C VAL A 221 7.44 -4.09 20.74
N PRO A 222 8.00 -4.93 21.64
CA PRO A 222 9.33 -5.53 21.58
C PRO A 222 9.36 -6.82 20.73
N SER A 223 10.06 -6.79 19.58
CA SER A 223 10.40 -8.00 18.82
C SER A 223 11.91 -8.12 18.65
N THR A 224 12.46 -9.28 19.04
CA THR A 224 13.90 -9.54 19.06
C THR A 224 14.56 -9.65 17.68
N ALA A 225 13.77 -9.69 16.60
CA ALA A 225 14.21 -10.05 15.26
C ALA A 225 14.11 -8.92 14.21
N GLY A 226 13.85 -7.67 14.61
CA GLY A 226 13.66 -6.57 13.64
C GLY A 226 12.34 -6.66 12.84
N ARG A 227 11.45 -7.57 13.24
CA ARG A 227 10.13 -7.84 12.65
C ARG A 227 9.33 -6.56 12.42
N ALA A 228 8.71 -6.46 11.25
CA ALA A 228 7.89 -5.32 10.86
C ALA A 228 6.63 -5.77 10.09
N LEU A 229 5.64 -4.88 10.09
CA LEU A 229 4.42 -4.98 9.29
C LEU A 229 4.36 -3.76 8.36
N ALA A 230 3.99 -3.96 7.10
CA ALA A 230 3.74 -2.88 6.13
C ALA A 230 2.32 -2.93 5.58
N ALA A 231 1.70 -1.77 5.39
CA ALA A 231 0.37 -1.62 4.79
C ALA A 231 0.46 -1.14 3.34
N LEU A 232 0.17 -2.04 2.39
CA LEU A 232 0.25 -1.79 0.94
C LEU A 232 -1.15 -1.68 0.32
N ALA A 233 -1.33 -0.73 -0.58
CA ALA A 233 -2.54 -0.53 -1.38
C ALA A 233 -2.20 0.30 -2.64
N PRO A 234 -2.97 0.18 -3.73
CA PRO A 234 -2.75 0.94 -4.96
C PRO A 234 -2.95 2.45 -4.75
N LEU A 235 -2.15 3.26 -5.45
CA LEU A 235 -2.37 4.70 -5.59
C LEU A 235 -3.48 5.00 -6.60
N SER A 236 -3.65 4.17 -7.63
CA SER A 236 -4.61 4.43 -8.70
C SER A 236 -6.06 4.45 -8.24
N ARG A 237 -6.80 5.40 -8.81
CA ARG A 237 -8.25 5.56 -8.69
C ARG A 237 -8.84 5.69 -10.10
N PRO A 238 -8.83 4.61 -10.89
CA PRO A 238 -9.49 4.59 -12.18
C PRO A 238 -11.00 4.75 -12.00
N THR A 239 -11.66 5.30 -13.02
CA THR A 239 -13.08 5.68 -12.99
C THR A 239 -13.96 4.80 -13.86
N ASP A 240 -13.38 3.77 -14.48
CA ASP A 240 -14.00 2.87 -15.48
C ASP A 240 -14.53 1.55 -14.90
N GLY A 241 -14.57 1.41 -13.56
CA GLY A 241 -14.95 0.17 -12.89
C GLY A 241 -13.91 -0.95 -12.96
N SER A 242 -12.64 -0.64 -13.21
CA SER A 242 -11.53 -1.59 -13.07
C SER A 242 -11.24 -1.89 -11.59
N ASP A 243 -12.10 -2.72 -10.99
CA ASP A 243 -12.18 -2.92 -9.54
C ASP A 243 -11.26 -4.01 -8.98
N ASP A 244 -10.75 -4.93 -9.81
CA ASP A 244 -9.86 -6.00 -9.36
C ASP A 244 -8.41 -5.50 -9.17
N VAL A 245 -7.86 -5.78 -7.99
CA VAL A 245 -6.48 -5.46 -7.60
C VAL A 245 -5.75 -6.73 -7.18
N GLN A 246 -4.52 -6.90 -7.65
CA GLN A 246 -3.60 -7.94 -7.20
C GLN A 246 -2.34 -7.28 -6.62
N VAL A 247 -1.95 -7.68 -5.41
CA VAL A 247 -0.74 -7.19 -4.74
C VAL A 247 0.30 -8.30 -4.66
N THR A 248 1.55 -7.99 -4.99
CA THR A 248 2.69 -8.89 -4.91
C THR A 248 3.79 -8.24 -4.09
N ALA A 249 4.10 -8.80 -2.93
CA ALA A 249 5.30 -8.46 -2.17
C ALA A 249 6.47 -9.34 -2.66
N VAL A 250 7.65 -8.73 -2.85
CA VAL A 250 8.87 -9.39 -3.31
C VAL A 250 10.00 -9.13 -2.31
N GLY A 251 10.81 -10.15 -2.02
CA GLY A 251 11.95 -10.08 -1.10
C GLY A 251 12.09 -11.36 -0.28
N THR A 252 13.33 -11.76 0.03
CA THR A 252 13.64 -12.91 0.89
C THR A 252 13.20 -12.71 2.34
N ASP A 253 13.09 -11.45 2.76
CA ASP A 253 12.72 -11.05 4.12
C ASP A 253 11.19 -10.95 4.30
N VAL A 254 10.40 -11.30 3.28
CA VAL A 254 8.92 -11.30 3.34
C VAL A 254 8.41 -12.66 3.80
N HIS A 255 7.57 -12.68 4.84
CA HIS A 255 7.15 -13.89 5.54
C HIS A 255 5.67 -14.22 5.44
N SER A 256 4.79 -13.24 5.27
CA SER A 256 3.36 -13.48 4.98
C SER A 256 2.68 -12.26 4.38
N VAL A 257 1.54 -12.50 3.74
CA VAL A 257 0.68 -11.47 3.14
C VAL A 257 -0.77 -11.74 3.57
N GLN A 258 -1.41 -10.74 4.16
CA GLN A 258 -2.73 -10.83 4.77
C GLN A 258 -3.64 -9.71 4.25
N CYS A 259 -4.94 -9.98 4.14
CA CYS A 259 -5.95 -9.01 3.69
C CYS A 259 -6.98 -8.79 4.82
N PRO A 260 -6.66 -7.93 5.81
CA PRO A 260 -7.49 -7.75 7.01
C PRO A 260 -8.88 -7.17 6.74
N LEU A 261 -9.11 -6.54 5.58
CA LEU A 261 -10.43 -6.04 5.18
C LEU A 261 -11.36 -7.14 4.66
N LEU A 262 -10.85 -8.34 4.35
CA LEU A 262 -11.68 -9.48 3.98
C LEU A 262 -12.34 -10.10 5.21
N SER A 263 -13.59 -10.55 5.03
CA SER A 263 -14.37 -11.23 6.06
C SER A 263 -14.08 -12.73 6.14
N GLY A 264 -14.18 -13.30 7.34
CA GLY A 264 -14.03 -14.74 7.59
C GLY A 264 -12.67 -15.29 7.19
N ASP A 265 -12.66 -16.50 6.63
CA ASP A 265 -11.44 -17.23 6.25
C ASP A 265 -10.64 -16.55 5.11
N GLY A 266 -11.19 -15.49 4.48
CA GLY A 266 -10.57 -14.76 3.39
C GLY A 266 -9.33 -13.94 3.78
N GLN A 267 -9.05 -13.74 5.08
CA GLN A 267 -7.93 -12.92 5.55
C GLN A 267 -6.56 -13.44 5.13
N LEU A 268 -6.41 -14.76 4.93
CA LEU A 268 -5.25 -15.37 4.28
C LEU A 268 -5.43 -15.36 2.75
N CYS A 269 -5.31 -14.17 2.16
CA CYS A 269 -5.59 -13.92 0.74
C CYS A 269 -4.44 -14.29 -0.22
N GLN A 270 -3.35 -14.86 0.29
CA GLN A 270 -2.20 -15.29 -0.52
C GLN A 270 -2.60 -16.41 -1.51
N GLN A 271 -2.06 -16.34 -2.71
CA GLN A 271 -2.20 -17.34 -3.76
C GLN A 271 -0.81 -17.92 -4.06
N GLY A 272 -0.63 -19.20 -3.74
CA GLY A 272 0.67 -19.88 -3.79
C GLY A 272 1.42 -19.85 -2.45
N SER A 273 2.62 -20.44 -2.42
CA SER A 273 3.39 -20.64 -1.19
C SER A 273 4.90 -20.68 -1.43
N GLY A 274 5.64 -19.84 -0.69
CA GLY A 274 7.06 -20.05 -0.37
C GLY A 274 8.06 -19.59 -1.44
N GLY A 275 8.87 -18.59 -1.09
CA GLY A 275 9.95 -18.07 -1.92
C GLY A 275 10.24 -16.62 -1.60
N ASP A 276 10.82 -15.91 -2.56
CA ASP A 276 11.05 -14.46 -2.56
C ASP A 276 9.82 -13.65 -3.04
N ARG A 277 8.66 -14.29 -3.22
CA ARG A 277 7.47 -13.66 -3.82
C ARG A 277 6.18 -14.17 -3.18
N TRP A 278 5.33 -13.22 -2.78
CA TRP A 278 4.02 -13.46 -2.17
C TRP A 278 2.96 -12.63 -2.90
N THR A 279 2.05 -13.30 -3.61
CA THR A 279 1.01 -12.67 -4.43
C THR A 279 -0.37 -12.93 -3.84
N THR A 280 -1.26 -11.94 -3.83
CA THR A 280 -2.66 -12.13 -3.43
C THR A 280 -3.48 -12.74 -4.57
N ARG A 281 -4.63 -13.33 -4.23
CA ARG A 281 -5.75 -13.44 -5.18
C ARG A 281 -6.17 -12.04 -5.67
N ALA A 282 -7.02 -11.98 -6.71
CA ALA A 282 -7.70 -10.74 -7.05
C ALA A 282 -8.61 -10.29 -5.88
N LEU A 283 -8.53 -8.99 -5.55
CA LEU A 283 -9.22 -8.33 -4.45
C LEU A 283 -10.06 -7.15 -5.00
N PRO A 284 -11.28 -6.91 -4.50
CA PRO A 284 -11.98 -5.66 -4.71
C PRO A 284 -11.15 -4.44 -4.24
N ARG A 285 -11.12 -3.36 -5.03
CA ARG A 285 -10.26 -2.18 -4.79
C ARG A 285 -10.44 -1.50 -3.43
N ASP A 286 -11.62 -1.58 -2.84
CA ASP A 286 -11.92 -1.03 -1.51
C ASP A 286 -11.37 -1.90 -0.36
N GLU A 287 -11.37 -3.22 -0.57
CA GLU A 287 -10.79 -4.28 0.28
C GLU A 287 -9.28 -4.51 0.06
N ALA A 288 -8.71 -4.01 -1.04
CA ALA A 288 -7.31 -4.16 -1.46
C ALA A 288 -6.30 -3.34 -0.61
N LEU A 289 -6.42 -3.42 0.71
CA LEU A 289 -5.45 -2.94 1.68
C LEU A 289 -4.82 -4.15 2.39
N VAL A 290 -3.56 -4.40 2.03
CA VAL A 290 -2.83 -5.64 2.31
C VAL A 290 -1.80 -5.37 3.39
N VAL A 291 -1.70 -6.26 4.38
CA VAL A 291 -0.65 -6.23 5.40
C VAL A 291 0.40 -7.27 5.08
N VAL A 292 1.65 -6.83 4.96
CA VAL A 292 2.81 -7.68 4.68
C VAL A 292 3.66 -7.78 5.94
N GLN A 293 3.95 -9.00 6.40
CA GLN A 293 4.92 -9.23 7.46
C GLN A 293 6.29 -9.48 6.85
N PHE A 294 7.29 -8.74 7.31
CA PHE A 294 8.67 -8.83 6.83
C PHE A 294 9.68 -8.56 7.95
N ASP A 295 10.96 -8.83 7.72
CA ASP A 295 12.04 -8.45 8.63
C ASP A 295 12.80 -7.22 8.11
N LEU A 296 13.17 -6.32 9.03
CA LEU A 296 14.04 -5.19 8.76
C LEU A 296 15.40 -5.38 9.44
N PRO A 297 16.48 -4.82 8.87
CA PRO A 297 17.75 -4.69 9.58
C PRO A 297 17.55 -4.08 10.97
N ALA A 298 18.35 -4.54 11.93
CA ALA A 298 18.41 -3.97 13.26
C ALA A 298 18.76 -2.47 13.18
N PRO A 299 18.13 -1.61 14.00
CA PRO A 299 18.58 -0.22 14.12
C PRO A 299 20.03 -0.20 14.60
N GLN A 300 20.84 0.64 13.94
CA GLN A 300 22.23 0.95 14.33
C GLN A 300 22.23 1.91 15.53
#